data_AF-A0A536K654-F1
#
_entry.id   AF-A0A536K654-F1
#
_cell.length_a   1.000
_cell.length_b   1.000
_cell.length_c   1.000
_cell.angle_alpha   90.00
_cell.angle_beta   90.00
_cell.angle_gamma   90.00
#
_symmetry.space_group_name_H-M   'P 1'
#
loop_
_entity.id
_entity.type
_entity.pdbx_description
1 polymer ?
#
loop_
_entity_poly.entity_id
_entity_poly.type
_entity_poly.pdbx_seq_one_letter_code
_entity_poly.pdbx_strand_id
1 'polypeptide(L)'
;MTHPDQNFRDAVALSLLVDPMPTLEALARSTDLPVEQVVHHALVRYASDGAEALLALGPHSLRELVAARQAEDWKKVAALIDWLEAGF
;
A
#
# COMPACT_ATOMS: atom_id res chain seq x y z
N MET A 1 5.82 15.15 16.78
CA MET A 1 5.78 13.80 16.18
C MET A 1 4.42 13.66 15.50
N THR A 2 4.38 13.61 14.17
CA THR A 2 3.13 13.42 13.42
C THR A 2 2.74 11.95 13.49
N HIS A 3 1.53 11.65 13.94
CA HIS A 3 1.02 10.29 13.98
C HIS A 3 0.87 9.78 12.53
N PRO A 4 1.35 8.56 12.18
CA PRO A 4 1.23 8.01 10.82
C PRO A 4 -0.20 8.06 10.26
N ASP A 5 -1.18 7.89 11.14
CA ASP A 5 -2.61 7.97 10.82
C ASP A 5 -3.03 9.36 10.34
N GLN A 6 -2.37 10.43 10.80
CA GLN A 6 -2.65 11.81 10.37
C GLN A 6 -2.14 12.06 8.96
N ASN A 7 -0.91 11.64 8.65
CA ASN A 7 -0.35 11.78 7.31
C ASN A 7 -1.21 11.06 6.26
N PHE A 8 -1.74 9.88 6.61
CA PHE A 8 -2.63 9.14 5.72
C PHE A 8 -3.98 9.85 5.52
N ARG A 9 -4.58 10.36 6.60
CA ARG A 9 -5.84 11.14 6.53
C ARG A 9 -5.68 12.39 5.67
N ASP A 10 -4.57 13.10 5.80
CA ASP A 10 -4.27 14.30 5.02
C ASP A 10 -4.10 13.96 3.53
N ALA A 11 -3.41 12.86 3.21
CA ALA A 11 -3.29 12.37 1.84
C ALA A 11 -4.64 11.99 1.23
N VAL A 12 -5.52 11.33 2.00
CA VAL A 12 -6.89 11.02 1.58
C VAL A 12 -7.65 12.32 1.31
N ALA A 13 -7.59 13.32 2.19
CA ALA A 13 -8.26 14.60 1.99
C ALA A 13 -7.79 15.31 0.73
N LEU A 14 -6.49 15.30 0.44
CA LEU A 14 -5.93 15.87 -0.80
C LEU A 14 -6.38 15.10 -2.05
N SER A 15 -6.51 13.78 -1.98
CA SER A 15 -6.96 12.97 -3.12
C SER A 15 -8.38 13.30 -3.58
N LEU A 16 -9.24 13.76 -2.66
CA LEU A 16 -10.62 14.17 -2.99
C LEU A 16 -10.69 15.41 -3.90
N LEU A 17 -9.58 16.14 -4.05
CA LEU A 17 -9.49 17.30 -4.96
C LEU A 17 -9.26 16.89 -6.42
N VAL A 18 -9.03 15.62 -6.69
CA VAL A 18 -8.72 15.10 -8.02
C VAL A 18 -9.80 14.10 -8.43
N ASP A 19 -10.44 14.34 -9.57
CA ASP A 19 -11.32 13.35 -10.20
C ASP A 19 -10.49 12.44 -11.10
N PRO A 20 -10.38 11.12 -10.80
CA PRO A 20 -9.64 10.18 -11.63
C PRO A 20 -10.43 9.72 -12.86
N MET A 21 -11.76 9.93 -12.91
CA MET A 21 -12.63 9.37 -13.93
C MET A 21 -12.26 9.76 -15.37
N PRO A 22 -11.86 11.01 -15.69
CA PRO A 22 -11.49 11.38 -17.05
C PRO A 22 -10.37 10.50 -17.63
N THR A 23 -9.39 10.12 -16.82
CA THR A 23 -8.30 9.23 -17.21
C THR A 23 -8.79 7.80 -17.41
N LEU A 24 -9.60 7.29 -16.47
CA LEU A 24 -10.12 5.93 -16.53
C LEU A 24 -11.08 5.74 -17.71
N GLU A 25 -11.90 6.73 -18.02
CA GLU A 25 -12.77 6.74 -19.20
C GLU A 25 -11.98 6.82 -20.50
N ALA A 26 -10.90 7.61 -20.55
CA ALA A 26 -10.03 7.66 -21.72
C ALA A 26 -9.38 6.30 -21.98
N LEU A 27 -8.90 5.64 -20.92
CA LEU A 27 -8.35 4.30 -20.99
C LEU A 27 -9.42 3.30 -21.47
N ALA A 28 -10.61 3.29 -20.84
CA ALA A 28 -11.73 2.44 -21.21
C ALA A 28 -12.11 2.57 -22.69
N ARG A 29 -12.21 3.81 -23.21
CA ARG A 29 -12.46 4.07 -24.63
C ARG A 29 -11.35 3.53 -25.53
N SER A 30 -10.09 3.68 -25.13
CA SER A 30 -8.95 3.24 -25.95
C SER A 30 -8.81 1.71 -26.01
N THR A 31 -9.34 1.01 -25.02
CA THR A 31 -9.27 -0.46 -24.90
C THR A 31 -10.57 -1.16 -25.28
N ASP A 32 -11.62 -0.42 -25.64
CA ASP A 32 -12.98 -0.94 -25.88
C ASP A 32 -13.51 -1.77 -24.68
N LEU A 33 -13.26 -1.28 -23.46
CA LEU A 33 -13.71 -1.91 -22.23
C LEU A 33 -14.77 -1.05 -21.53
N PRO A 34 -15.70 -1.66 -20.77
CA PRO A 34 -16.56 -0.91 -19.87
C PRO A 34 -15.74 -0.23 -18.77
N VAL A 35 -16.07 1.03 -18.46
CA VAL A 35 -15.31 1.85 -17.51
C VAL A 35 -15.27 1.23 -16.11
N GLU A 36 -16.33 0.54 -15.69
CA GLU A 36 -16.41 -0.16 -14.42
C GLU A 36 -15.38 -1.31 -14.32
N GLN A 37 -15.05 -1.97 -15.42
CA GLN A 37 -14.04 -3.02 -15.44
C GLN A 37 -12.63 -2.45 -15.29
N VAL A 38 -12.36 -1.30 -15.92
CA VAL A 38 -11.09 -0.59 -15.80
C VAL A 38 -10.91 -0.06 -14.37
N VAL A 39 -11.95 0.54 -13.78
CA VAL A 39 -11.95 0.98 -12.38
C VAL A 39 -11.70 -0.20 -11.45
N HIS A 40 -12.44 -1.31 -11.62
CA HIS A 40 -12.27 -2.50 -10.78
C HIS A 40 -10.85 -3.06 -10.88
N HIS A 41 -10.30 -3.17 -12.09
CA HIS A 41 -8.94 -3.65 -12.29
C HIS A 41 -7.90 -2.75 -11.60
N ALA A 42 -8.03 -1.42 -11.71
CA ALA A 42 -7.14 -0.47 -11.05
C ALA A 42 -7.18 -0.61 -9.52
N LEU A 43 -8.39 -0.78 -8.94
CA LEU A 43 -8.57 -0.98 -7.50
C LEU A 43 -7.98 -2.31 -7.02
N VAL A 44 -8.20 -3.39 -7.78
CA VAL A 44 -7.61 -4.71 -7.50
C VAL A 44 -6.09 -4.60 -7.50
N ARG A 45 -5.50 -3.97 -8.52
CA ARG A 45 -4.05 -3.80 -8.60
C ARG A 45 -3.51 -2.99 -7.42
N TYR A 46 -4.14 -1.87 -7.07
CA TYR A 46 -3.76 -1.06 -5.90
C TYR A 46 -3.82 -1.86 -4.58
N ALA A 47 -4.91 -2.61 -4.36
CA ALA A 47 -5.06 -3.42 -3.15
C ALA A 47 -4.08 -4.61 -3.13
N SER A 48 -3.81 -5.20 -4.29
CA SER A 48 -2.88 -6.30 -4.47
C SER A 48 -1.43 -5.87 -4.30
N ASP A 49 -1.00 -4.72 -4.81
CA ASP A 49 0.38 -4.25 -4.66
C ASP A 49 0.75 -4.07 -3.17
N GLY A 50 -0.20 -3.61 -2.34
CA GLY A 50 -0.05 -3.57 -0.88
C GLY A 50 -0.04 -4.96 -0.23
N ALA A 51 -0.84 -5.90 -0.73
CA ALA A 51 -0.85 -7.28 -0.25
C ALA A 51 0.40 -8.07 -0.71
N GLU A 52 0.93 -7.83 -1.90
CA GLU A 52 2.15 -8.44 -2.44
C GLU A 52 3.36 -8.04 -1.60
N ALA A 53 3.47 -6.78 -1.19
CA ALA A 53 4.52 -6.35 -0.26
C ALA A 53 4.43 -7.08 1.10
N LEU A 54 3.22 -7.31 1.62
CA LEU A 54 3.01 -8.05 2.87
C LEU A 54 3.18 -9.57 2.70
N LEU A 55 2.85 -10.11 1.53
CA LEU A 55 3.05 -11.51 1.17
C LEU A 55 4.53 -11.83 0.93
N ALA A 56 5.29 -10.91 0.35
CA ALA A 56 6.75 -11.02 0.19
C ALA A 56 7.46 -11.05 1.54
N LEU A 57 7.04 -10.20 2.48
CA LEU A 57 7.50 -10.22 3.87
C LEU A 57 7.03 -11.46 4.64
N GLY A 58 5.87 -12.03 4.25
CA GLY A 58 5.22 -13.13 4.94
C GLY A 58 4.45 -12.67 6.20
N PRO A 59 3.27 -13.27 6.50
CA PRO A 59 2.43 -12.83 7.63
C PRO A 59 3.10 -12.95 9.02
N HIS A 60 4.09 -13.84 9.17
CA HIS A 60 4.79 -14.04 10.43
C HIS A 60 5.82 -12.95 10.69
N SER A 61 6.72 -12.67 9.74
CA SER A 61 7.77 -11.66 9.90
C SER A 61 7.20 -10.25 10.06
N LEU A 62 6.10 -9.92 9.38
CA LEU A 62 5.37 -8.68 9.61
C LEU A 62 4.85 -8.58 11.05
N ARG A 63 4.26 -9.65 11.60
CA ARG A 63 3.77 -9.65 12.99
C ARG A 63 4.92 -9.50 13.98
N GLU A 64 6.07 -10.11 13.71
CA GLU A 64 7.26 -9.97 14.54
C GLU A 64 7.83 -8.55 14.51
N LEU A 65 7.88 -7.92 13.33
CA LEU A 65 8.33 -6.54 13.19
C LEU A 65 7.41 -5.56 13.94
N VAL A 66 6.09 -5.72 13.79
CA VAL A 66 5.10 -4.92 14.51
C VAL A 66 5.22 -5.12 16.02
N ALA A 67 5.36 -6.37 16.49
CA ALA A 67 5.51 -6.68 17.91
C ALA A 67 6.81 -6.11 18.48
N ALA A 68 7.93 -6.25 17.78
CA ALA A 68 9.22 -5.68 18.19
C ALA A 68 9.16 -4.15 18.29
N ARG A 69 8.53 -3.49 17.31
CA ARG A 69 8.30 -2.04 17.34
C ARG A 69 7.41 -1.61 18.51
N GLN A 70 6.35 -2.35 18.80
CA GLN A 70 5.47 -2.05 19.94
C GLN A 70 6.16 -2.26 21.30
N ALA A 71 7.09 -3.21 21.38
CA ALA A 71 7.90 -3.46 22.56
C ALA A 71 9.15 -2.55 22.66
N GLU A 72 9.34 -1.64 21.71
CA GLU A 72 10.55 -0.79 21.59
C GLU A 72 11.87 -1.59 21.53
N ASP A 73 11.82 -2.84 21.04
CA ASP A 73 13.02 -3.65 20.78
C ASP A 73 13.66 -3.22 19.46
N TRP A 74 14.33 -2.07 19.49
CA TRP A 74 14.96 -1.47 18.32
C TRP A 74 16.05 -2.34 17.70
N LYS A 75 16.67 -3.23 18.49
CA LYS A 75 17.66 -4.17 17.99
C LYS A 75 16.99 -5.24 17.11
N LYS A 76 15.85 -5.78 17.55
CA LYS A 76 15.06 -6.73 16.74
C LYS A 76 14.42 -6.05 15.53
N VAL A 77 13.96 -4.81 15.66
CA VAL A 77 13.46 -4.02 14.52
C VAL A 77 14.55 -3.84 13.47
N ALA A 78 15.75 -3.40 13.87
CA ALA A 78 16.87 -3.23 12.94
C ALA A 78 17.23 -4.55 12.26
N ALA A 79 17.34 -5.65 13.01
CA ALA A 79 17.65 -6.96 12.45
C ALA A 79 16.62 -7.45 11.43
N LEU A 80 15.32 -7.19 11.67
CA LEU A 80 14.24 -7.54 10.73
C LEU A 80 14.24 -6.65 9.49
N ILE A 81 14.69 -5.39 9.59
CA ILE A 81 14.86 -4.49 8.44
C ILE A 81 16.09 -4.87 7.63
N ASP A 82 17.22 -5.18 8.28
CA ASP A 82 18.45 -5.64 7.62
C ASP A 82 18.21 -6.94 6.84
N TRP A 83 17.41 -7.84 7.42
CA TRP A 83 16.87 -9.03 6.75
C TRP A 83 16.15 -8.57 5.46
N LEU A 84 15.13 -7.70 5.58
CA LEU A 84 14.36 -7.19 4.43
C LEU A 84 15.18 -6.56 3.32
N GLU A 85 16.18 -5.76 3.67
CA GLU A 85 17.09 -5.14 2.71
C GLU A 85 17.98 -6.17 1.99
N ALA A 86 18.32 -7.29 2.65
CA ALA A 86 19.03 -8.41 2.04
C ALA A 86 18.15 -9.23 1.08
N GLY A 87 16.87 -8.87 0.95
CA GLY A 87 15.91 -9.45 0.02
C GLY A 87 14.78 -10.22 0.70
N PHE A 88 14.84 -10.39 2.03
CA PHE A 88 13.81 -10.93 2.90
C PHE A 88 14.14 -10.59 4.31
#